data_AF-A0A9E0XVF6-F1
#
_entry.id   AF-A0A9E0XVF6-F1
#
_cell.length_a   1.000
_cell.length_b   1.000
_cell.length_c   1.000
_cell.angle_alpha   90.00
_cell.angle_beta   90.00
_cell.angle_gamma   90.00
#
_symmetry.space_group_name_H-M   'P 1'
#
loop_
_entity.id
_entity.type
_entity.pdbx_description
1 polymer ?
#
loop_
_entity_poly.entity_id
_entity_poly.type
_entity_poly.pdbx_seq_one_letter_code
_entity_poly.pdbx_strand_id
1 'polypeptide(L)'
;MAVTSSRTASSDRITLGAVGTLTALGTFLWAGAASAELGINFPKPAAGVAQEIYDIHMLTTTIATVLLVIIFGFVTYSLIHHRKSRGYVADQ
;
A
#
# COMPACT_ATOMS: atom_id res chain seq x y z
N MET A 1 -0.18 -38.93 -33.11
CA MET A 1 0.81 -38.17 -32.32
C MET A 1 0.29 -36.72 -32.20
N ALA A 2 -0.65 -36.45 -31.29
CA ALA A 2 -1.30 -35.13 -31.16
C ALA A 2 -1.83 -34.89 -29.72
N VAL A 3 -0.99 -35.12 -28.70
CA VAL A 3 -1.34 -34.92 -27.27
C VAL A 3 -0.32 -33.96 -26.62
N THR A 4 0.04 -32.88 -27.31
CA THR A 4 1.05 -31.91 -26.82
C THR A 4 0.75 -30.50 -27.32
N SER A 5 -0.44 -29.96 -27.06
CA SER A 5 -0.72 -28.54 -27.37
C SER A 5 -1.77 -27.87 -26.47
N SER A 6 -2.12 -28.47 -25.32
CA SER A 6 -3.11 -27.89 -24.39
C SER A 6 -2.50 -27.38 -23.08
N ARG A 7 -1.23 -27.66 -22.78
CA ARG A 7 -0.57 -27.24 -21.53
C ARG A 7 0.04 -25.83 -21.60
N THR A 8 0.41 -25.34 -22.78
CA THR A 8 1.05 -24.02 -22.99
C THR A 8 0.07 -22.85 -22.94
N ALA A 9 -1.17 -23.04 -23.37
CA ALA A 9 -2.19 -21.98 -23.38
C ALA A 9 -2.71 -21.60 -21.98
N SER A 10 -2.58 -22.49 -20.98
CA SER A 10 -3.01 -22.24 -19.60
C SER A 10 -1.97 -21.46 -18.81
N SER A 11 -0.69 -21.79 -18.99
CA SER A 11 0.43 -21.09 -18.34
C SER A 11 0.48 -19.62 -18.75
N ASP A 12 0.24 -19.32 -20.02
CA ASP A 12 0.30 -17.96 -20.57
C ASP A 12 -0.78 -17.04 -19.98
N ARG A 13 -1.95 -17.57 -19.61
CA ARG A 13 -3.05 -16.78 -19.00
C ARG A 13 -2.75 -16.40 -17.55
N ILE A 14 -2.03 -17.26 -16.82
CA ILE A 14 -1.62 -17.01 -15.43
C ILE A 14 -0.47 -16.00 -15.39
N THR A 15 0.51 -16.10 -16.31
CA THR A 15 1.57 -15.10 -16.45
C THR A 15 1.02 -13.75 -16.92
N LEU A 16 0.07 -13.71 -17.86
CA LEU A 16 -0.57 -12.45 -18.27
C LEU A 16 -1.34 -11.78 -17.12
N GLY A 17 -2.06 -12.55 -16.31
CA GLY A 17 -2.80 -12.03 -15.15
C GLY A 17 -1.89 -11.54 -14.02
N ALA A 18 -0.77 -12.22 -13.78
CA ALA A 18 0.22 -11.79 -12.80
C ALA A 18 0.94 -10.50 -13.24
N VAL A 19 1.30 -10.38 -14.52
CA VAL A 19 1.90 -9.15 -15.07
C VAL A 19 0.90 -8.00 -15.05
N GLY A 20 -0.37 -8.25 -15.39
CA GLY A 20 -1.44 -7.25 -15.33
C GLY A 20 -1.69 -6.72 -13.92
N THR A 21 -1.71 -7.58 -12.91
CA THR A 21 -1.92 -7.19 -11.49
C THR A 21 -0.72 -6.45 -10.91
N LEU A 22 0.51 -6.86 -11.23
CA LEU A 22 1.73 -6.14 -10.83
C LEU A 22 1.81 -4.75 -11.48
N THR A 23 1.47 -4.65 -12.77
CA THR A 23 1.46 -3.36 -13.48
C THR A 23 0.37 -2.44 -12.92
N ALA A 24 -0.83 -2.98 -12.63
CA ALA A 24 -1.92 -2.22 -12.03
C ALA A 24 -1.58 -1.71 -10.62
N LEU A 25 -0.97 -2.54 -9.77
CA LEU A 25 -0.44 -2.13 -8.46
C LEU A 25 0.64 -1.06 -8.61
N GLY A 26 1.56 -1.22 -9.57
CA GLY A 26 2.59 -0.23 -9.86
C GLY A 26 2.00 1.12 -10.28
N THR A 27 1.01 1.12 -11.18
CA THR A 27 0.33 2.35 -11.59
C THR A 27 -0.50 2.97 -10.49
N PHE A 28 -1.11 2.17 -9.60
CA PHE A 28 -1.89 2.66 -8.46
C PHE A 28 -0.99 3.31 -7.40
N LEU A 29 0.16 2.71 -7.10
CA LEU A 29 1.16 3.30 -6.21
C LEU A 29 1.79 4.57 -6.83
N TRP A 30 1.85 4.66 -8.16
CA TRP A 30 2.37 5.82 -8.89
C TRP A 30 1.31 6.89 -9.21
N ALA A 31 0.03 6.64 -8.93
CA ALA A 31 -1.08 7.57 -9.20
C ALA A 31 -1.10 8.73 -8.18
N GLY A 32 -0.04 9.54 -8.18
CA GLY A 32 0.13 10.72 -7.32
C GLY A 32 0.13 12.06 -8.06
N ALA A 33 -0.16 12.09 -9.36
CA ALA A 33 0.10 13.26 -10.22
C ALA A 33 -1.15 14.05 -10.65
N ALA A 34 -2.18 14.12 -9.80
CA ALA A 34 -3.26 15.10 -9.98
C ALA A 34 -3.04 16.28 -9.01
N SER A 35 -2.23 17.25 -9.44
CA SER A 35 -1.98 18.49 -8.69
C SER A 35 -3.10 19.51 -8.92
N ALA A 36 -4.29 19.23 -8.39
CA ALA A 36 -5.17 20.32 -7.98
C ALA A 36 -4.63 20.86 -6.64
N GLU A 37 -4.81 22.15 -6.34
CA GLU A 37 -4.52 22.70 -5.01
C GLU A 37 -5.49 22.07 -4.01
N LEU A 38 -5.15 20.87 -3.57
CA LEU A 38 -5.89 20.14 -2.55
C LEU A 38 -5.53 20.85 -1.24
N GLY A 39 -6.44 21.69 -0.74
CA GLY A 39 -6.32 22.36 0.55
C GLY A 39 -6.37 21.38 1.72
N ILE A 40 -5.40 20.46 1.78
CA ILE A 40 -5.27 19.40 2.79
C ILE A 40 -4.75 19.91 4.13
N ASN A 41 -4.48 21.21 4.23
CA ASN A 41 -3.98 21.87 5.42
C ASN A 41 -4.93 22.99 5.84
N PHE A 42 -4.78 23.46 7.07
CA PHE A 42 -5.53 24.60 7.57
C PHE A 42 -5.17 25.89 6.82
N PRO A 43 -6.12 26.82 6.65
CA PRO A 43 -5.85 28.12 6.08
C PRO A 43 -4.87 28.91 6.95
N LYS A 44 -4.22 29.90 6.35
CA LYS A 44 -3.17 30.69 7.01
C LYS A 44 -3.70 31.33 8.31
N PRO A 45 -3.02 31.16 9.46
CA PRO A 45 -3.49 31.68 10.73
C PRO A 45 -3.58 33.21 10.72
N ALA A 46 -4.68 33.77 11.21
CA ALA A 46 -4.90 35.22 11.27
C ALA A 46 -4.48 35.86 12.62
N ALA A 47 -4.17 35.05 13.63
CA ALA A 47 -3.81 35.47 14.98
C ALA A 47 -2.54 34.77 15.46
N GLY A 48 -1.76 35.41 16.34
CA GLY A 48 -0.50 34.87 16.87
C GLY A 48 -0.68 33.52 17.57
N VAL A 49 -1.68 33.39 18.43
CA VAL A 49 -2.00 32.13 19.13
C VAL A 49 -2.40 31.01 18.15
N ALA A 50 -3.09 31.37 17.06
CA ALA A 50 -3.45 30.39 16.03
C ALA A 50 -2.23 29.87 15.26
N GLN A 51 -1.18 30.69 15.12
CA GLN A 51 0.08 30.26 14.52
C GLN A 51 0.80 29.22 15.38
N GLU A 52 0.86 29.43 16.70
CA GLU A 52 1.47 28.47 17.62
C GLU A 52 0.76 27.11 17.58
N ILE A 53 -0.57 27.11 17.57
CA ILE A 53 -1.38 25.89 17.46
C ILE A 53 -1.12 25.20 16.11
N TYR A 54 -1.06 25.97 15.02
CA TYR A 54 -0.78 25.44 13.68
C TYR A 54 0.59 24.73 13.66
N ASP A 55 1.64 25.34 14.22
CA ASP A 55 2.99 24.79 14.22
C ASP A 55 3.07 23.49 15.03
N ILE A 56 2.42 23.45 16.21
CA ILE A 56 2.33 22.24 17.03
C ILE A 56 1.53 21.14 16.31
N HIS A 57 0.44 21.50 15.63
CA HIS A 57 -0.39 20.53 14.91
C HIS A 57 0.35 19.91 13.73
N MET A 58 1.11 20.71 12.98
CA MET A 58 1.91 20.22 11.85
C MET A 58 3.02 19.27 12.29
N LEU A 59 3.67 19.58 13.42
CA LEU A 59 4.69 18.71 14.00
C LEU A 59 4.09 17.39 14.49
N THR A 60 3.01 17.45 15.26
CA THR A 60 2.38 16.24 15.84
C THR A 60 1.74 15.34 14.78
N THR A 61 1.12 15.92 13.74
CA THR A 61 0.57 15.16 12.60
C THR A 61 1.67 14.39 11.85
N THR A 62 2.83 15.02 11.67
CA THR A 62 3.99 14.37 11.05
C THR A 62 4.46 13.19 11.90
N ILE A 63 4.62 13.38 13.20
CA ILE A 63 5.04 12.31 14.13
C ILE A 63 4.01 11.16 14.14
N ALA A 64 2.72 11.47 14.23
CA ALA A 64 1.66 10.47 14.23
C ALA A 64 1.65 9.64 12.95
N THR A 65 1.87 10.26 11.80
CA THR A 65 1.96 9.57 10.50
C THR A 65 3.15 8.62 10.44
N VAL A 66 4.33 9.05 10.92
CA VAL A 66 5.52 8.18 10.99
C VAL A 66 5.25 6.97 11.89
N LEU A 67 4.65 7.18 13.06
CA LEU A 67 4.32 6.09 13.97
C LEU A 67 3.26 5.14 13.39
N LEU A 68 2.27 5.67 12.67
CA LEU A 68 1.26 4.86 11.98
C LEU A 68 1.94 3.88 11.01
N VAL A 69 2.87 4.38 10.18
CA VAL A 69 3.64 3.54 9.24
C VAL A 69 4.47 2.49 9.97
N ILE A 70 5.14 2.89 11.06
CA ILE A 70 5.95 1.97 11.87
C ILE A 70 5.07 0.84 12.45
N ILE A 71 3.97 1.19 13.12
CA ILE A 71 3.08 0.20 13.75
C ILE A 71 2.43 -0.70 12.70
N PHE A 72 1.94 -0.14 11.58
CA PHE A 72 1.43 -0.95 10.48
C PHE A 72 2.51 -1.89 9.93
N GLY A 73 3.75 -1.44 9.82
CA GLY A 73 4.89 -2.26 9.44
C GLY A 73 5.10 -3.43 10.40
N PHE A 74 5.12 -3.16 11.70
CA PHE A 74 5.26 -4.19 12.74
C PHE A 74 4.11 -5.19 12.73
N VAL A 75 2.86 -4.71 12.65
CA VAL A 75 1.67 -5.58 12.60
C VAL A 75 1.71 -6.44 11.34
N THR A 76 2.01 -5.84 10.18
CA THR A 76 2.11 -6.56 8.90
C THR A 76 3.21 -7.63 8.95
N TYR A 77 4.38 -7.29 9.49
CA TYR A 77 5.47 -8.24 9.70
C TYR A 77 5.02 -9.41 10.58
N SER A 78 4.35 -9.12 11.69
CA SER A 78 3.87 -10.15 12.62
C SER A 78 2.89 -11.10 11.94
N LEU A 79 1.94 -10.57 11.16
CA LEU A 79 0.95 -11.36 10.43
C LEU A 79 1.60 -12.29 9.39
N ILE A 80 2.62 -11.82 8.66
CA ILE A 80 3.32 -12.64 7.66
C ILE A 80 4.16 -13.72 8.34
N HIS A 81 4.90 -13.35 9.38
CA HIS A 81 5.86 -14.24 10.01
C HIS A 81 5.19 -15.32 10.87
N HIS A 82 4.22 -14.94 11.70
CA HIS A 82 3.56 -15.83 12.66
C HIS A 82 2.33 -16.53 12.10
N ARG A 83 2.05 -16.42 10.79
CA ARG A 83 0.92 -17.12 10.19
C ARG A 83 1.08 -18.64 10.39
N LYS A 84 0.22 -19.20 11.24
CA LYS A 84 0.16 -20.63 11.59
C LYS A 84 0.03 -21.58 10.38
N SER A 85 -0.41 -21.07 9.23
CA SER A 85 -0.54 -21.83 7.98
C SER A 85 0.78 -22.12 7.26
N ARG A 86 1.93 -21.65 7.78
CA ARG A 86 3.24 -21.96 7.22
C ARG A 86 3.60 -23.40 7.57
N GLY A 87 3.32 -24.33 6.66
CA GLY A 87 3.60 -25.77 6.82
C GLY A 87 2.38 -26.66 6.99
N TYR A 88 1.16 -26.15 6.78
CA TYR A 88 -0.02 -27.00 6.75
C TYR A 88 -0.05 -27.76 5.42
N VAL A 89 0.32 -29.05 5.46
CA VAL A 89 0.01 -29.98 4.37
C VAL A 89 -1.50 -30.19 4.42
N ALA A 90 -2.19 -29.86 3.33
CA ALA A 90 -3.61 -30.15 3.22
C ALA A 90 -3.78 -31.67 3.31
N ASP A 91 -4.32 -32.14 4.44
CA ASP A 91 -4.75 -33.53 4.58
C ASP A 91 -5.97 -33.70 3.68
N GLN A 92 -5.85 -34.57 2.67
CA GLN A 92 -6.88 -34.85 1.67
C GLN A 92 -7.93 -35.81 2.25
#